data_AF-M1BG45-F1
#
_entry.id   AF-M1BG45-F1
#
_cell.length_a   1.000
_cell.length_b   1.000
_cell.length_c   1.000
_cell.angle_alpha   90.00
_cell.angle_beta   90.00
_cell.angle_gamma   90.00
#
_symmetry.space_group_name_H-M   'P 1'
#
loop_
_entity.id
_entity.type
_entity.pdbx_description
1 polymer ?
#
loop_
_entity_poly.entity_id
_entity_poly.type
_entity_poly.pdbx_seq_one_letter_code
_entity_poly.pdbx_strand_id
1 'polypeptide(L)'
;MALQVIWSSGLAFLDAYFLAKKKSFHNHVLLSLFVVGDWCTGLLSLAAAASSAGVAVLYFHDLGSCSFGEECTKFQLSVAFAFLSWISIFISSLIMFWIWAAG
;
A
#
# COMPACT_ATOMS: atom_id res chain seq x y z
N MET A 1 -5.05 -2.76 -6.02
CA MET A 1 -5.27 -1.65 -5.08
C MET A 1 -6.61 -1.67 -4.34
N ALA A 2 -7.70 -2.23 -4.90
CA ALA A 2 -8.98 -2.33 -4.17
C ALA A 2 -8.86 -3.04 -2.81
N LEU A 3 -8.11 -4.16 -2.76
CA LEU A 3 -7.83 -4.87 -1.51
C LEU A 3 -7.12 -3.98 -0.47
N GLN A 4 -6.17 -3.17 -0.92
CA GLN A 4 -5.45 -2.21 -0.07
C GLN A 4 -6.37 -1.11 0.46
N VAL A 5 -7.32 -0.62 -0.34
CA VAL A 5 -8.33 0.35 0.10
C VAL A 5 -9.26 -0.25 1.14
N ILE A 6 -9.75 -1.48 0.91
CA ILE A 6 -10.61 -2.20 1.86
C ILE A 6 -9.86 -2.45 3.17
N TRP A 7 -8.60 -2.89 3.07
CA TRP A 7 -7.73 -3.15 4.22
C TRP A 7 -7.47 -1.87 5.03
N SER A 8 -7.07 -0.79 4.37
CA SER A 8 -6.83 0.51 5.00
C SER A 8 -8.09 1.10 5.64
N SER A 9 -9.25 0.95 5.00
CA SER A 9 -10.54 1.36 5.57
C SER A 9 -10.89 0.56 6.82
N GLY A 10 -10.62 -0.75 6.82
CA GLY A 10 -10.79 -1.60 7.99
C GLY A 10 -9.91 -1.16 9.16
N LEU A 11 -8.61 -0.90 8.91
CA LEU A 11 -7.71 -0.35 9.93
C LEU A 11 -8.19 1.00 10.46
N ALA A 12 -8.61 1.92 9.59
CA ALA A 12 -9.08 3.23 10.01
C ALA A 12 -10.30 3.15 10.93
N PHE A 13 -11.23 2.23 10.63
CA PHE A 13 -12.42 2.03 11.47
C PHE A 13 -12.08 1.42 12.82
N LEU A 14 -11.14 0.47 12.85
CA LEU A 14 -10.62 -0.13 14.06
C LEU A 14 -9.90 0.91 14.93
N ASP A 15 -9.04 1.73 14.33
CA ASP A 15 -8.33 2.80 15.04
C ASP A 15 -9.30 3.81 15.67
N ALA A 16 -10.30 4.27 14.91
CA ALA A 16 -11.36 5.13 15.42
C ALA A 16 -12.14 4.47 16.57
N TYR A 17 -12.43 3.17 16.48
CA TYR A 17 -13.08 2.41 17.54
C TYR A 17 -12.23 2.35 18.82
N PHE A 18 -10.92 2.13 18.70
CA PHE A 18 -9.99 2.13 19.83
C PHE A 18 -9.86 3.51 20.47
N LEU A 19 -9.75 4.56 19.66
CA LEU A 19 -9.72 5.95 20.11
C LEU A 19 -10.99 6.31 20.89
N ALA A 20 -12.16 5.92 20.37
CA ALA A 20 -13.45 6.14 21.02
C ALA A 20 -13.60 5.37 22.34
N LYS A 21 -13.06 4.15 22.43
CA LYS A 21 -13.12 3.33 23.65
C LYS A 21 -12.04 3.69 24.69
N LYS A 22 -11.07 4.56 24.38
CA LYS A 22 -9.91 4.91 25.24
C LYS A 22 -9.22 3.68 25.87
N LYS A 23 -9.29 2.53 25.21
CA LYS A 23 -8.80 1.27 25.78
C LYS A 23 -7.38 1.06 25.28
N SER A 24 -6.42 1.09 26.21
CA SER A 24 -5.01 0.86 25.90
C SER A 24 -4.82 -0.50 25.22
N PHE A 25 -3.99 -0.55 24.19
CA PHE A 25 -3.63 -1.73 23.40
C PHE A 25 -3.08 -2.84 24.32
N HIS A 26 -3.94 -3.73 24.82
CA HIS A 26 -3.49 -4.86 25.65
C HIS A 26 -3.30 -6.16 24.84
N ASN A 27 -3.73 -6.19 23.57
CA ASN A 27 -3.65 -7.38 22.74
C ASN A 27 -2.47 -7.29 21.76
N HIS A 28 -1.28 -7.67 22.23
CA HIS A 28 -0.06 -7.80 21.41
C HIS A 28 -0.25 -8.68 20.16
N VAL A 29 -1.17 -9.64 20.26
CA VAL A 29 -1.57 -10.55 19.17
C VAL A 29 -2.23 -9.79 18.01
N LEU A 30 -3.06 -8.77 18.31
CA LEU A 30 -3.76 -8.01 17.28
C LEU A 30 -2.78 -7.11 16.51
N LEU A 31 -1.86 -6.46 17.23
CA LEU A 31 -0.76 -5.67 16.64
C LEU A 31 0.14 -6.52 15.73
N SER A 32 0.49 -7.73 16.16
CA SER A 32 1.28 -8.67 15.36
C SER A 32 0.55 -9.09 14.08
N LEU A 33 -0.73 -9.42 14.16
CA LEU A 33 -1.56 -9.75 13.00
C LEU A 33 -1.59 -8.58 11.99
N PHE A 34 -1.71 -7.34 12.49
CA PHE A 34 -1.71 -6.16 11.62
C PHE A 34 -0.37 -5.94 10.92
N VAL A 35 0.75 -6.08 11.61
CA VAL A 35 2.09 -5.97 11.00
C VAL A 35 2.25 -6.98 9.87
N VAL A 36 1.86 -8.23 10.09
CA VAL A 36 1.94 -9.28 9.06
C VAL A 36 0.99 -8.97 7.90
N GLY A 37 -0.24 -8.53 8.17
CA GLY A 37 -1.22 -8.20 7.14
C GLY A 37 -0.81 -7.00 6.28
N ASP A 38 -0.21 -5.97 6.89
CA ASP A 38 0.31 -4.80 6.19
C ASP A 38 1.52 -5.18 5.30
N TRP A 39 2.40 -6.05 5.80
CA TRP A 39 3.50 -6.61 5.01
C TRP A 39 3.02 -7.40 3.80
N CYS A 40 2.04 -8.30 3.98
CA CYS A 40 1.44 -9.06 2.88
C CYS A 40 0.78 -8.15 1.85
N THR A 41 0.01 -7.17 2.30
CA THR A 41 -0.68 -6.21 1.42
C THR A 41 0.32 -5.33 0.67
N GLY A 42 1.41 -4.91 1.34
CA GLY A 42 2.52 -4.19 0.74
C GLY A 42 3.21 -5.01 -0.34
N LEU A 43 3.53 -6.28 -0.10
CA LEU A 43 4.12 -7.17 -1.12
C LEU A 43 3.22 -7.33 -2.35
N LEU A 44 1.91 -7.54 -2.15
CA LEU A 44 0.96 -7.61 -3.27
C LEU A 44 0.91 -6.29 -4.06
N SER A 45 0.94 -5.15 -3.37
CA SER A 45 0.92 -3.82 -3.98
C SER A 45 2.19 -3.57 -4.80
N LEU A 46 3.36 -3.97 -4.30
CA LEU A 46 4.63 -3.92 -5.02
C LEU A 46 4.62 -4.80 -6.26
N ALA A 47 4.12 -6.04 -6.15
CA ALA A 47 4.02 -6.96 -7.28
C ALA A 47 3.09 -6.38 -8.37
N ALA A 48 1.96 -5.80 -7.97
CA ALA A 48 1.06 -5.12 -8.89
C ALA A 48 1.71 -3.89 -9.55
N ALA A 49 2.42 -3.06 -8.78
CA ALA A 49 3.12 -1.88 -9.29
C ALA A 49 4.25 -2.25 -10.26
N ALA A 50 5.04 -3.28 -9.94
CA ALA A 50 6.12 -3.79 -10.79
C ALA A 50 5.59 -4.38 -12.09
N SER A 51 4.47 -5.12 -12.04
CA SER A 51 3.80 -5.63 -13.24
C SER A 51 3.31 -4.49 -14.15
N SER A 52 2.64 -3.48 -13.58
CA SER A 52 2.20 -2.29 -14.33
C SER A 52 3.36 -1.48 -14.91
N ALA A 53 4.48 -1.39 -14.19
CA ALA A 53 5.68 -0.71 -14.68
C ALA A 53 6.34 -1.46 -15.84
N GLY A 54 6.37 -2.81 -15.81
CA GLY A 54 6.85 -3.61 -16.93
C GLY A 54 6.03 -3.38 -18.20
N VAL A 55 4.70 -3.33 -18.07
CA VAL A 55 3.80 -2.99 -19.18
C VAL A 55 4.03 -1.55 -19.65
N ALA A 56 4.23 -0.59 -18.73
CA ALA A 56 4.55 0.79 -19.10
C ALA A 56 5.83 0.86 -19.93
N VAL A 57 6.92 0.24 -19.49
CA VAL A 57 8.20 0.24 -20.21
C VAL A 57 8.05 -0.39 -21.59
N LEU A 58 7.34 -1.51 -21.71
CA LEU A 58 7.09 -2.15 -23.01
C LEU A 58 6.32 -1.22 -23.97
N TYR A 59 5.30 -0.53 -23.47
CA TYR A 59 4.48 0.36 -24.28
C TYR A 59 5.23 1.62 -24.74
N PHE A 60 6.03 2.21 -23.85
CA PHE A 60 6.77 3.45 -24.11
C PHE A 60 8.06 3.23 -24.91
N HIS A 61 8.77 2.14 -24.65
CA HIS A 61 10.12 1.92 -25.18
C HIS A 61 10.13 1.03 -26.43
N ASP A 62 9.25 0.03 -26.51
CA ASP A 62 9.34 -1.01 -27.55
C ASP A 62 8.32 -0.81 -28.68
N LEU A 63 7.09 -0.44 -28.32
CA LEU A 63 6.00 -0.30 -29.30
C LEU A 63 5.94 1.08 -29.97
N GLY A 64 6.56 2.12 -29.37
CA GLY A 64 6.68 3.48 -29.93
C GLY A 64 5.35 4.15 -30.32
N SER A 65 4.22 3.50 -30.06
CA SER A 65 2.90 3.79 -30.63
C SER A 65 2.02 4.46 -29.59
N CYS A 66 2.52 5.51 -28.94
CA CYS A 66 1.67 6.33 -28.10
C CYS A 66 0.98 7.43 -28.92
N SER A 67 0.04 7.01 -29.77
CA SER A 67 -0.81 7.90 -30.57
C SER A 67 -1.76 8.76 -29.71
N PHE A 68 -1.93 8.40 -28.42
CA PHE A 68 -2.72 9.12 -27.42
C PHE A 68 -1.79 9.54 -26.26
N GLY A 69 -0.94 10.55 -26.49
CA GLY A 69 0.08 10.99 -25.52
C GLY A 69 -0.47 11.32 -24.12
N GLU A 70 -1.70 11.81 -24.03
CA GLU A 70 -2.33 12.16 -22.74
C GLU A 70 -2.65 10.93 -21.87
N GLU A 71 -3.14 9.85 -22.48
CA GLU A 71 -3.49 8.60 -21.78
C GLU A 71 -2.23 7.82 -21.36
N CYS A 72 -1.16 7.86 -22.16
CA CYS A 72 0.16 7.35 -21.78
C CYS A 72 0.66 7.99 -20.49
N THR A 73 0.63 9.33 -20.45
CA THR A 73 1.19 10.11 -19.35
C THR A 73 0.39 9.84 -18.06
N LYS A 74 -0.93 9.70 -18.18
CA LYS A 74 -1.82 9.31 -17.07
C LYS A 74 -1.52 7.90 -16.55
N PHE A 75 -1.23 6.95 -17.44
CA PHE A 75 -0.83 5.60 -17.02
C PHE A 75 0.50 5.62 -16.27
N GLN A 76 1.51 6.33 -16.78
CA GLN A 76 2.81 6.47 -16.12
C GLN A 76 2.69 7.12 -14.74
N LEU A 77 1.92 8.20 -14.62
CA LEU A 77 1.59 8.83 -13.33
C LEU A 77 0.88 7.86 -12.39
N SER A 78 -0.05 7.05 -12.90
CA SER A 78 -0.75 6.04 -12.10
C SER A 78 0.20 5.00 -11.51
N VAL A 79 1.16 4.48 -12.29
CA VAL A 79 2.14 3.52 -11.73
C VAL A 79 3.10 4.21 -10.77
N ALA A 80 3.47 5.48 -11.00
CA ALA A 80 4.27 6.25 -10.04
C ALA A 80 3.54 6.43 -8.70
N PHE A 81 2.25 6.77 -8.72
CA PHE A 81 1.43 6.85 -7.51
C PHE A 81 1.27 5.49 -6.81
N ALA A 82 1.24 4.39 -7.56
CA ALA A 82 1.24 3.04 -6.99
C ALA A 82 2.53 2.77 -6.18
N PHE A 83 3.70 3.13 -6.71
CA PHE A 83 4.98 3.03 -5.97
C PHE A 83 5.01 3.94 -4.74
N LEU A 84 4.57 5.19 -4.86
CA LEU A 84 4.50 6.12 -3.73
C LEU A 84 3.60 5.60 -2.62
N SER A 85 2.44 5.05 -2.99
CA SER A 85 1.51 4.43 -2.04
C SER A 85 2.16 3.24 -1.33
N TRP A 86 2.90 2.39 -2.05
CA TRP A 86 3.63 1.27 -1.47
C TRP A 86 4.70 1.72 -0.45
N ILE A 87 5.47 2.76 -0.76
CA ILE A 87 6.47 3.31 0.18
C ILE A 87 5.79 3.78 1.47
N SER A 88 4.64 4.46 1.35
CA SER A 88 3.90 4.93 2.52
C SER A 88 3.41 3.78 3.41
N ILE A 89 2.90 2.69 2.82
CA ILE A 89 2.52 1.47 3.56
C ILE A 89 3.73 0.89 4.28
N PHE A 90 4.87 0.77 3.58
CA PHE A 90 6.08 0.20 4.15
C PHE A 90 6.55 0.99 5.39
N ILE A 91 6.55 2.33 5.31
CA ILE A 91 6.89 3.20 6.45
C ILE A 91 5.91 3.00 7.61
N SER A 92 4.61 2.96 7.35
CA SER A 92 3.59 2.71 8.38
C SER A 92 3.80 1.35 9.06
N SER A 93 4.10 0.30 8.30
CA SER A 93 4.37 -1.03 8.84
C SER A 93 5.59 -1.05 9.79
N LEU A 94 6.64 -0.33 9.43
CA LEU A 94 7.86 -0.21 10.23
C LEU A 94 7.61 0.52 11.56
N ILE A 95 6.83 1.60 11.53
CA ILE A 95 6.47 2.34 12.74
C ILE A 95 5.64 1.45 13.67
N MET A 96 4.68 0.71 13.12
CA MET A 96 3.81 -0.17 13.91
C MET A 96 4.59 -1.37 14.48
N PHE A 97 5.56 -1.91 13.72
CA PHE A 97 6.51 -2.91 14.22
C PHE A 97 7.40 -2.36 15.33
N TRP A 98 7.89 -1.12 15.20
CA TRP A 98 8.66 -0.45 16.25
C TRP A 98 7.87 -0.28 17.54
N ILE A 99 6.60 0.14 17.44
CA ILE A 99 5.70 0.26 18.60
C ILE A 99 5.47 -1.09 19.26
N TRP A 100 5.33 -2.16 18.47
CA TRP A 100 5.19 -3.52 18.98
C TRP A 100 6.48 -4.04 19.65
N ALA A 101 7.66 -3.69 19.12
CA ALA A 101 8.94 -4.09 19.68
C ALA A 101 9.34 -3.28 20.93
N ALA A 102 8.84 -2.05 21.07
CA ALA A 102 9.12 -1.16 22.19
C ALA A 102 8.13 -1.29 23.37
N GLY A 103 7.01 -1.99 23.17
CA GLY A 103 5.98 -2.29 24.19
C GLY A 103 6.19 -3.63 24.87
#